data_AF-A0A3R6GSX8-F1
#
_entry.id   AF-A0A3R6GSX8-F1
#
_cell.length_a   1.000
_cell.length_b   1.000
_cell.length_c   1.000
_cell.angle_alpha   90.00
_cell.angle_beta   90.00
_cell.angle_gamma   90.00
#
_symmetry.space_group_name_H-M   'P 1'
#
loop_
_entity.id
_entity.type
_entity.pdbx_description
1 polymer ?
#
loop_
_entity_poly.entity_id
_entity_poly.type
_entity_poly.pdbx_seq_one_letter_code
_entity_poly.pdbx_strand_id
1 'polypeptide(L)'
;MFSEIAEIKSIREQKSKLSEREKELTEPILTDLDMIGMLYRWFQEIISQKEIFRSGNVTQRKKFIFIILFLYSPSTLAGGKMKNGLRDKLAEVLGVNAQTTISNNRNNLVFSYQLYKYFRQDVDWIYGEMMERIKPEK
;
A
#
# COMPACT_ATOMS: atom_id res chain seq x y z
N MET A 1 -36.02 6.14 27.42
CA MET A 1 -35.86 7.47 26.78
C MET A 1 -34.55 8.17 27.16
N PHE A 2 -34.33 8.60 28.42
CA PHE A 2 -33.07 9.26 28.80
C PHE A 2 -31.83 8.34 28.74
N SER A 3 -32.00 7.06 29.10
CA SER A 3 -30.95 6.03 28.95
C SER A 3 -30.54 5.84 27.48
N GLU A 4 -31.52 5.75 26.59
CA GLU A 4 -31.30 5.58 25.14
C GLU A 4 -30.58 6.80 24.53
N ILE A 5 -30.91 8.02 24.97
CA ILE A 5 -30.21 9.25 24.52
C ILE A 5 -28.75 9.25 24.98
N ALA A 6 -28.49 8.85 26.23
CA ALA A 6 -27.13 8.74 26.77
C ALA A 6 -26.33 7.67 26.01
N GLU A 7 -26.94 6.53 25.71
CA GLU A 7 -26.36 5.47 24.91
C GLU A 7 -26.03 5.93 23.47
N ILE A 8 -26.95 6.64 22.81
CA ILE A 8 -26.70 7.23 21.48
C ILE A 8 -25.51 8.19 21.51
N LYS A 9 -25.38 9.03 22.55
CA LYS A 9 -24.24 9.94 22.70
C LYS A 9 -22.92 9.17 22.86
N SER A 10 -22.90 8.14 23.71
CA SER A 10 -21.75 7.27 23.90
C SER A 10 -21.31 6.58 22.60
N ILE A 11 -22.25 6.02 21.85
CA ILE A 11 -21.97 5.40 20.54
C ILE A 11 -21.37 6.41 19.56
N ARG A 12 -21.89 7.64 19.51
CA ARG A 12 -21.35 8.70 18.64
C ARG A 12 -19.93 9.08 19.02
N GLU A 13 -19.64 9.21 20.30
CA GLU A 13 -18.29 9.50 20.79
C GLU A 13 -17.31 8.38 20.43
N GLN A 14 -17.69 7.11 20.62
CA GLN A 14 -16.88 5.97 20.24
C GLN A 14 -16.60 5.93 18.73
N LYS A 15 -17.62 6.17 17.89
CA LYS A 15 -17.46 6.26 16.43
C LYS A 15 -16.50 7.37 16.03
N SER A 16 -16.57 8.53 16.69
CA SER A 16 -15.65 9.65 16.43
C SER A 16 -14.20 9.27 16.70
N LYS A 17 -13.92 8.67 17.86
CA LYS A 17 -12.57 8.23 18.25
C LYS A 17 -12.01 7.17 17.29
N LEU A 18 -12.85 6.21 16.88
CA LEU A 18 -12.46 5.19 15.91
C LEU A 18 -12.14 5.79 14.54
N SER A 19 -12.95 6.76 14.08
CA SER A 19 -12.72 7.44 12.81
C SER A 19 -11.43 8.27 12.80
N GLU A 20 -11.12 8.94 13.91
CA GLU A 20 -9.85 9.67 14.06
C GLU A 20 -8.65 8.72 14.00
N ARG A 21 -8.73 7.59 14.72
CA ARG A 21 -7.66 6.57 14.70
C ARG A 21 -7.49 5.93 13.33
N GLU A 22 -8.59 5.64 12.62
CA GLU A 22 -8.54 5.15 11.24
C GLU A 22 -7.82 6.16 10.33
N LYS A 23 -8.10 7.46 10.49
CA LYS A 23 -7.46 8.52 9.71
C LYS A 23 -5.96 8.57 9.94
N GLU A 24 -5.51 8.49 11.19
CA GLU A 24 -4.08 8.43 11.53
C GLU A 24 -3.38 7.21 10.91
N LEU A 25 -3.99 6.01 11.03
CA LEU A 25 -3.41 4.77 10.51
C LEU A 25 -3.38 4.70 8.98
N THR A 26 -4.24 5.47 8.32
CA THR A 26 -4.37 5.49 6.86
C THR A 26 -3.76 6.73 6.21
N GLU A 27 -3.05 7.54 6.99
CA GLU A 27 -2.32 8.69 6.48
C GLU A 27 -1.20 8.23 5.53
N PRO A 28 -1.10 8.78 4.31
CA PRO A 28 -0.07 8.39 3.36
C PRO A 28 1.31 8.90 3.78
N ILE A 29 2.32 8.05 3.65
CA ILE A 29 3.73 8.38 3.89
C ILE A 29 4.28 9.29 2.78
N LEU A 30 3.86 9.06 1.54
CA LEU A 30 4.25 9.86 0.38
C LEU A 30 3.01 10.38 -0.35
N THR A 31 3.11 11.59 -0.90
CA THR A 31 1.99 12.24 -1.59
C THR A 31 2.28 12.58 -3.04
N ASP A 32 3.55 12.80 -3.39
CA ASP A 32 4.02 13.13 -4.74
C ASP A 32 4.04 11.90 -5.66
N LEU A 33 3.08 11.85 -6.59
CA LEU A 33 2.93 10.72 -7.51
C LEU A 33 4.06 10.63 -8.54
N ASP A 34 4.79 11.71 -8.82
CA ASP A 34 5.87 11.70 -9.80
C ASP A 34 7.08 10.89 -9.32
N MET A 35 7.23 10.74 -8.00
CA MET A 35 8.25 9.88 -7.39
C MET A 35 8.05 8.38 -7.72
N ILE A 36 6.84 7.94 -8.10
CA ILE A 36 6.54 6.51 -8.32
C ILE A 36 7.43 5.90 -9.41
N GLY A 37 7.78 6.67 -10.44
CA GLY A 37 8.70 6.22 -11.49
C GLY A 37 10.11 5.93 -10.95
N MET A 38 10.62 6.80 -10.06
CA MET A 38 11.91 6.61 -9.38
C MET A 38 11.85 5.43 -8.40
N LEU A 39 10.79 5.33 -7.61
CA LEU A 39 10.56 4.21 -6.69
C LEU A 39 10.55 2.86 -7.43
N TYR A 40 9.98 2.81 -8.63
CA TYR A 40 10.00 1.59 -9.44
C TYR A 40 11.40 1.23 -9.92
N ARG A 41 12.23 2.21 -10.31
CA ARG A 41 13.63 1.97 -10.67
C ARG A 41 14.41 1.40 -9.48
N TRP A 42 14.30 2.00 -8.30
CA TRP A 42 14.92 1.47 -7.09
C TRP A 42 14.43 0.07 -6.74
N PHE A 43 13.13 -0.18 -6.88
CA PHE A 43 12.57 -1.52 -6.72
C PHE A 43 13.23 -2.53 -7.67
N GLN A 44 13.36 -2.19 -8.97
CA GLN A 44 14.03 -3.06 -9.95
C GLN A 44 15.49 -3.32 -9.56
N GLU A 45 16.24 -2.27 -9.19
CA GLU A 45 17.63 -2.41 -8.74
C GLU A 45 17.76 -3.34 -7.52
N ILE A 46 16.91 -3.15 -6.51
CA ILE A 46 16.90 -3.97 -5.29
C ILE A 46 16.63 -5.44 -5.61
N ILE A 47 15.65 -5.73 -6.48
CA ILE A 47 15.35 -7.12 -6.83
C ILE A 47 16.41 -7.76 -7.74
N SER A 48 17.08 -6.97 -8.59
CA SER A 48 18.15 -7.46 -9.46
C SER A 48 19.40 -7.90 -8.69
N GLN A 49 19.62 -7.38 -7.48
CA GLN A 49 20.78 -7.71 -6.65
C GLN A 49 20.71 -9.09 -5.99
N LYS A 50 19.54 -9.73 -5.92
CA LYS A 50 19.40 -11.05 -5.28
C LYS A 50 18.72 -12.07 -6.18
N GLU A 51 19.38 -13.20 -6.40
CA GLU A 51 18.82 -14.33 -7.15
C GLU A 51 17.54 -14.90 -6.51
N ILE A 52 17.35 -14.70 -5.21
CA ILE A 52 16.17 -15.13 -4.44
C ILE A 52 14.88 -14.50 -4.99
N PHE A 53 14.96 -13.35 -5.68
CA PHE A 53 13.80 -12.68 -6.27
C PHE A 53 13.42 -13.17 -7.68
N ARG A 54 13.95 -14.30 -8.16
CA ARG A 54 13.59 -14.95 -9.45
C ARG A 54 12.11 -15.37 -9.60
N SER A 55 11.22 -14.93 -8.71
CA SER A 55 9.77 -15.02 -8.90
C SER A 55 9.37 -14.34 -10.21
N GLY A 56 8.44 -14.94 -10.96
CA GLY A 56 7.97 -14.37 -12.23
C GLY A 56 7.46 -12.92 -12.10
N ASN A 57 7.50 -12.17 -13.21
CA ASN A 57 7.20 -10.73 -13.28
C ASN A 57 5.89 -10.33 -12.54
N VAL A 58 4.87 -11.19 -12.57
CA VAL A 58 3.59 -10.98 -11.89
C VAL A 58 3.74 -10.89 -10.37
N THR A 59 4.52 -11.77 -9.74
CA THR A 59 4.72 -11.77 -8.28
C THR A 59 5.49 -10.53 -7.84
N GLN A 60 6.52 -10.13 -8.60
CA GLN A 60 7.28 -8.91 -8.30
C GLN A 60 6.42 -7.65 -8.48
N ARG A 61 5.60 -7.60 -9.53
CA ARG A 61 4.61 -6.54 -9.74
C ARG A 61 3.65 -6.42 -8.56
N LYS A 62 3.16 -7.55 -8.03
CA LYS A 62 2.29 -7.56 -6.85
C LYS A 62 2.97 -6.96 -5.62
N LYS A 63 4.23 -7.32 -5.36
CA LYS A 63 5.02 -6.76 -4.24
C LYS A 63 5.18 -5.24 -4.37
N PHE A 64 5.56 -4.77 -5.56
CA PHE A 64 5.68 -3.34 -5.82
C PHE A 64 4.35 -2.59 -5.62
N ILE A 65 3.25 -3.11 -6.17
CA ILE A 65 1.92 -2.50 -5.99
C ILE A 65 1.56 -2.45 -4.49
N PHE A 66 1.82 -3.52 -3.73
CA PHE A 66 1.55 -3.52 -2.28
C PHE A 66 2.31 -2.39 -1.58
N ILE A 67 3.61 -2.25 -1.84
CA ILE A 67 4.46 -1.20 -1.26
C ILE A 67 3.92 0.19 -1.61
N ILE A 68 3.62 0.45 -2.89
CA ILE A 68 3.09 1.75 -3.33
C ILE A 68 1.72 2.05 -2.71
N LEU A 69 0.84 1.04 -2.59
CA LEU A 69 -0.44 1.23 -1.91
C LEU A 69 -0.23 1.59 -0.43
N PHE A 70 0.69 0.92 0.26
CA PHE A 70 1.01 1.25 1.63
C PHE A 70 1.57 2.67 1.78
N LEU A 71 2.45 3.11 0.87
CA LEU A 71 3.06 4.44 0.91
C LEU A 71 2.08 5.58 0.58
N TYR A 72 1.21 5.41 -0.42
CA TYR A 72 0.40 6.50 -0.97
C TYR A 72 -1.10 6.42 -0.65
N SER A 73 -1.61 5.24 -0.30
CA SER A 73 -3.04 5.02 -0.04
C SER A 73 -3.27 3.81 0.88
N PRO A 74 -2.75 3.81 2.13
CA PRO A 74 -2.82 2.64 3.00
C PRO A 74 -4.27 2.16 3.25
N SER A 75 -5.24 3.07 3.28
CA SER A 75 -6.67 2.73 3.36
C SER A 75 -7.13 1.75 2.28
N THR A 76 -6.52 1.76 1.09
CA THR A 76 -6.84 0.82 0.00
C THR A 76 -6.58 -0.64 0.39
N LEU A 77 -5.54 -0.88 1.20
CA LEU A 77 -5.21 -2.20 1.72
C LEU A 77 -6.20 -2.65 2.81
N ALA A 78 -6.92 -1.70 3.42
CA ALA A 78 -8.00 -1.96 4.37
C ALA A 78 -9.40 -1.95 3.71
N GLY A 79 -9.49 -1.95 2.37
CA GLY A 79 -10.76 -1.95 1.63
C GLY A 79 -11.31 -0.55 1.28
N GLY A 80 -10.58 0.50 1.63
CA GLY A 80 -10.88 1.88 1.26
C GLY A 80 -10.71 2.19 -0.23
N LYS A 81 -10.99 3.45 -0.60
CA LYS A 81 -10.83 3.94 -1.96
C LYS A 81 -9.36 4.27 -2.25
N MET A 82 -8.91 3.93 -3.46
CA MET A 82 -7.59 4.30 -3.96
C MET A 82 -7.52 5.80 -4.23
N LYS A 83 -6.38 6.41 -3.89
CA LYS A 83 -6.08 7.81 -4.23
C LYS A 83 -6.24 8.06 -5.74
N ASN A 84 -6.89 9.17 -6.09
CA ASN A 84 -7.09 9.56 -7.49
C ASN A 84 -5.73 9.68 -8.21
N GLY A 85 -5.66 9.21 -9.46
CA GLY A 85 -4.43 9.22 -10.27
C GLY A 85 -3.40 8.14 -9.93
N LEU A 86 -3.45 7.54 -8.73
CA LEU A 86 -2.49 6.50 -8.32
C LEU A 86 -2.56 5.26 -9.20
N ARG A 87 -3.78 4.87 -9.60
CA ARG A 87 -4.00 3.74 -10.52
C ARG A 87 -3.33 3.97 -11.87
N ASP A 88 -3.53 5.17 -12.42
CA ASP A 88 -3.04 5.52 -13.75
C ASP A 88 -1.51 5.61 -13.74
N LYS A 89 -0.93 6.20 -12.68
CA LYS A 89 0.52 6.26 -12.52
C LYS A 89 1.16 4.88 -12.35
N LEU A 90 0.53 3.99 -11.58
CA LEU A 90 0.97 2.60 -11.48
C LEU A 90 0.91 1.88 -12.83
N ALA A 91 -0.14 2.10 -13.61
CA ALA A 91 -0.30 1.49 -14.93
C ALA A 91 0.77 1.97 -15.93
N GLU A 92 1.03 3.28 -15.94
CA GLU A 92 2.09 3.93 -16.72
C GLU A 92 3.46 3.32 -16.41
N VAL A 93 3.84 3.32 -15.11
CA VAL A 93 5.16 2.86 -14.67
C VAL A 93 5.37 1.36 -14.88
N LEU A 94 4.32 0.56 -14.71
CA LEU A 94 4.39 -0.89 -14.91
C LEU A 94 4.22 -1.32 -16.37
N GLY A 95 3.87 -0.41 -17.28
CA GLY A 95 3.58 -0.72 -18.68
C GLY A 95 2.41 -1.69 -18.86
N VAL A 96 1.38 -1.59 -18.00
CA VAL A 96 0.23 -2.51 -18.01
C VAL A 96 -1.08 -1.76 -18.26
N ASN A 97 -2.09 -2.46 -18.77
CA ASN A 97 -3.43 -1.89 -18.84
C ASN A 97 -4.02 -1.73 -17.41
N ALA A 98 -4.33 -0.49 -17.04
CA ALA A 98 -4.75 -0.04 -15.71
C ALA A 98 -6.02 -0.75 -15.19
N GLN A 99 -6.95 -1.04 -16.09
CA GLN A 99 -8.33 -1.41 -15.72
C GLN A 99 -8.42 -2.83 -15.13
N THR A 100 -7.67 -3.78 -15.69
CA THR A 100 -7.81 -5.22 -15.38
C THR A 100 -6.76 -5.72 -14.39
N THR A 101 -5.54 -5.18 -14.41
CA THR A 101 -4.40 -5.71 -13.62
C THR A 101 -4.42 -5.25 -12.16
N ILE A 102 -4.82 -4.01 -11.91
CA ILE A 102 -4.76 -3.41 -10.57
C ILE A 102 -6.03 -3.76 -9.76
N SER A 103 -7.19 -3.75 -10.41
CA SER A 103 -8.49 -4.07 -9.80
C SER A 103 -8.59 -5.54 -9.35
N ASN A 104 -8.14 -6.49 -10.17
CA ASN A 104 -8.17 -7.92 -9.86
C ASN A 104 -7.17 -8.33 -8.76
N ASN A 105 -6.16 -7.49 -8.49
CA ASN A 105 -5.12 -7.79 -7.51
C ASN A 105 -5.45 -7.30 -6.10
N ARG A 106 -6.33 -6.31 -5.88
CA ARG A 106 -6.48 -5.66 -4.57
C ARG A 106 -6.76 -6.63 -3.41
N ASN A 107 -7.73 -7.54 -3.56
CA ASN A 107 -8.04 -8.53 -2.51
C ASN A 107 -6.97 -9.62 -2.43
N ASN A 108 -6.33 -9.94 -3.55
CA ASN A 108 -5.28 -10.96 -3.65
C ASN A 108 -3.97 -10.49 -2.98
N LEU A 109 -3.71 -9.18 -2.96
CA LEU A 109 -2.47 -8.59 -2.40
C LEU A 109 -2.41 -8.69 -0.88
N VAL A 110 -3.46 -8.24 -0.18
CA VAL A 110 -3.54 -8.31 1.29
C VAL A 110 -3.52 -9.76 1.75
N PHE A 111 -4.28 -10.62 1.06
CA PHE A 111 -4.26 -12.06 1.29
C PHE A 111 -2.87 -12.65 1.11
N SER A 112 -2.15 -12.27 0.05
CA SER A 112 -0.79 -12.76 -0.20
C SER A 112 0.18 -12.38 0.92
N TYR A 113 0.09 -11.14 1.42
CA TYR A 113 0.91 -10.66 2.53
C TYR A 113 0.56 -11.36 3.86
N GLN A 114 -0.71 -11.66 4.10
CA GLN A 114 -1.16 -12.37 5.29
C GLN A 114 -0.79 -13.86 5.26
N LEU A 115 -1.00 -14.56 4.14
CA LEU A 115 -0.89 -16.02 4.07
C LEU A 115 0.52 -16.51 3.69
N TYR A 116 1.24 -15.80 2.81
CA TYR A 116 2.52 -16.30 2.29
C TYR A 116 3.70 -15.62 2.98
N LYS A 117 4.36 -16.36 3.87
CA LYS A 117 5.54 -15.90 4.62
C LYS A 117 6.62 -15.29 3.72
N TYR A 118 6.96 -15.95 2.60
CA TYR A 118 7.97 -15.45 1.67
C TYR A 118 7.57 -14.12 1.01
N PHE A 119 6.29 -13.97 0.63
CA PHE A 119 5.81 -12.71 0.06
C PHE A 119 5.95 -11.58 1.08
N ARG A 120 5.53 -11.82 2.33
CA ARG A 120 5.66 -10.84 3.41
C ARG A 120 7.11 -10.44 3.66
N GLN A 121 8.00 -11.41 3.84
CA GLN A 121 9.42 -11.15 4.10
C GLN A 121 10.08 -10.36 2.97
N ASP A 122 9.75 -10.68 1.73
CA ASP A 122 10.27 -9.95 0.57
C ASP A 122 9.75 -8.51 0.55
N VAL A 123 8.45 -8.31 0.79
CA VAL A 123 7.86 -6.96 0.86
C VAL A 123 8.49 -6.14 1.98
N ASP A 124 8.59 -6.69 3.19
CA ASP A 124 9.14 -6.00 4.36
C ASP A 124 10.60 -5.60 4.13
N TRP A 125 11.39 -6.51 3.56
CA TRP A 125 12.79 -6.26 3.27
C TRP A 125 12.97 -5.21 2.16
N ILE A 126 12.26 -5.35 1.03
CA ILE A 126 12.33 -4.38 -0.07
C ILE A 126 11.85 -3.00 0.41
N TYR A 127 10.78 -2.95 1.19
CA TYR A 127 10.28 -1.72 1.80
C TYR A 127 11.36 -1.06 2.66
N GLY A 128 12.05 -1.82 3.51
CA GLY A 128 13.15 -1.31 4.33
C GLY A 128 14.24 -0.64 3.48
N GLU A 129 14.74 -1.34 2.47
CA GLU A 129 15.76 -0.81 1.54
C GLU A 129 15.29 0.46 0.82
N MET A 130 14.03 0.48 0.37
CA MET A 130 13.45 1.66 -0.28
C MET A 130 13.34 2.84 0.71
N MET A 131 12.94 2.60 1.95
CA MET A 131 12.81 3.64 2.97
C MET A 131 14.15 4.25 3.37
N GLU A 132 15.23 3.47 3.38
CA GLU A 132 16.59 4.00 3.61
C GLU A 132 17.02 4.97 2.50
N ARG A 133 16.56 4.76 1.26
CA ARG A 133 16.83 5.68 0.13
C ARG A 133 15.92 6.91 0.12
N ILE A 134 14.73 6.82 0.70
CA ILE A 134 13.76 7.93 0.77
C ILE A 134 14.15 8.95 1.83
N LYS A 135 14.77 8.52 2.93
CA LYS A 135 15.25 9.44 3.97
C LYS A 135 16.39 10.29 3.40
N PRO A 136 16.37 11.62 3.57
CA PRO A 136 17.55 12.43 3.28
C PRO A 136 18.71 11.91 4.14
N GLU A 137 19.89 11.77 3.53
CA GLU A 137 21.13 11.53 4.28
C GLU A 137 21.20 12.55 5.42
N LYS A 138 21.40 12.06 6.65
CA LYS A 138 21.58 12.91 7.83
C LYS A 138 22.84 13.75 7.71
#